data_AF-A0A367I8T9-F1
#
_entry.id   AF-A0A367I8T9-F1
#
_cell.length_a   1.000
_cell.length_b   1.000
_cell.length_c   1.000
_cell.angle_alpha   90.00
_cell.angle_beta   90.00
_cell.angle_gamma   90.00
#
_symmetry.space_group_name_H-M   'P 1'
#
loop_
_entity.id
_entity.type
_entity.pdbx_description
1 polymer ?
#
loop_
_entity_poly.entity_id
_entity_poly.type
_entity_poly.pdbx_seq_one_letter_code
_entity_poly.pdbx_strand_id
1 'polypeptide(L)'
;MVVDEALTLDEAYRETVSGLENLGWKDLHLDSKIRGINASFEGENDIWELLIHFQKKGKFGISSRSKWKVQNNTSDLVQHLVEKINQNNSKHDFRMNDNGSFEVKTSADIL
;
A
#
# COMPACT_ATOMS: atom_id res chain seq x y z
N MET A 1 -24.20 33.16 1.73
CA MET A 1 -23.31 32.16 1.13
C MET A 1 -22.05 32.13 1.98
N VAL A 2 -21.91 31.13 2.84
CA VAL A 2 -20.61 30.86 3.47
C VAL A 2 -19.75 30.34 2.32
N VAL A 3 -18.73 31.09 1.96
CA VAL A 3 -17.69 30.59 1.06
C VAL A 3 -17.04 29.49 1.87
N ASP A 4 -17.29 28.22 1.51
CA ASP A 4 -16.56 27.10 2.09
C ASP A 4 -15.08 27.43 1.88
N GLU A 5 -14.38 27.77 2.96
CA GLU A 5 -12.95 28.01 2.91
C GLU A 5 -12.32 26.73 2.35
N ALA A 6 -11.52 26.89 1.30
CA ALA A 6 -10.88 25.75 0.67
C ALA A 6 -10.01 25.06 1.72
N LEU A 7 -10.35 23.81 2.04
CA LEU A 7 -9.60 22.98 2.97
C LEU A 7 -8.12 23.00 2.60
N THR A 8 -7.25 23.18 3.58
CA THR A 8 -5.83 22.93 3.41
C THR A 8 -5.61 21.46 3.04
N LEU A 9 -4.48 21.13 2.41
CA LEU A 9 -4.19 19.74 2.02
C LEU A 9 -4.26 18.79 3.23
N ASP A 10 -3.76 19.21 4.39
CA ASP A 10 -3.77 18.40 5.61
C ASP A 10 -5.19 18.18 6.14
N GLU A 11 -6.06 19.19 6.07
CA GLU A 11 -7.47 19.06 6.43
C GLU A 11 -8.21 18.14 5.46
N ALA A 12 -8.01 18.31 4.16
CA ALA A 12 -8.58 17.44 3.14
C ALA A 12 -8.15 15.97 3.32
N TYR A 13 -6.89 15.73 3.72
CA TYR A 13 -6.43 14.37 4.02
C TYR A 13 -7.07 13.80 5.28
N ARG A 14 -7.16 14.58 6.37
CA ARG A 14 -7.82 14.12 7.61
C ARG A 14 -9.28 13.79 7.35
N GLU A 15 -10.01 14.67 6.67
CA GLU A 15 -11.40 14.44 6.27
C GLU A 15 -11.54 13.19 5.39
N THR A 16 -10.60 12.96 4.47
CA THR A 16 -10.61 11.75 3.63
C THR A 16 -10.39 10.48 4.45
N VAL A 17 -9.41 10.47 5.36
CA VAL A 17 -9.14 9.32 6.24
C VAL A 17 -10.35 9.04 7.14
N SER A 18 -10.87 10.05 7.83
CA SER A 18 -12.05 9.91 8.69
C SER A 18 -13.31 9.50 7.91
N GLY A 19 -13.48 9.98 6.68
CA GLY A 19 -14.56 9.55 5.79
C GLY A 19 -14.47 8.05 5.44
N LEU A 20 -13.27 7.55 5.13
CA LEU A 20 -13.05 6.14 4.82
C LEU A 20 -13.22 5.25 6.06
N GLU A 21 -12.76 5.69 7.24
CA GLU A 21 -13.00 5.00 8.51
C GLU A 21 -14.50 4.85 8.81
N ASN A 22 -15.28 5.92 8.58
CA ASN A 22 -16.74 5.89 8.72
C ASN A 22 -17.42 4.92 7.75
N LEU A 23 -16.78 4.60 6.61
CA LEU A 23 -17.24 3.60 5.64
C LEU A 23 -16.78 2.18 6.01
N GLY A 24 -16.14 1.98 7.17
CA GLY A 24 -15.73 0.69 7.70
C GLY A 24 -14.33 0.24 7.29
N TRP A 25 -13.54 1.12 6.66
CA TRP A 25 -12.13 0.85 6.41
C TRP A 25 -11.36 0.93 7.73
N LYS A 26 -10.47 -0.03 7.97
CA LYS A 26 -9.71 -0.16 9.21
C LYS A 26 -8.23 0.05 8.96
N ASP A 27 -7.50 0.37 10.03
CA ASP A 27 -6.04 0.55 10.03
C ASP A 27 -5.56 1.55 8.98
N LEU A 28 -6.34 2.62 8.81
CA LEU A 28 -5.98 3.78 8.00
C LEU A 28 -5.11 4.71 8.83
N HIS A 29 -3.96 5.05 8.29
CA HIS A 29 -3.04 5.98 8.91
C HIS A 29 -2.63 7.07 7.94
N LEU A 30 -2.62 8.29 8.46
CA LEU A 30 -2.07 9.43 7.75
C LEU A 30 -0.55 9.41 7.92
N ASP A 31 0.17 9.11 6.84
CA ASP A 31 1.61 9.29 6.83
C ASP A 31 1.92 10.73 6.44
N SER A 32 2.14 11.56 7.47
CA SER A 32 2.41 12.99 7.33
C SER A 32 3.76 13.28 6.67
N LYS A 33 4.70 12.32 6.64
CA LYS A 33 6.02 12.51 6.02
C LYS A 33 5.94 12.41 4.50
N ILE A 34 5.11 11.50 3.99
CA ILE A 34 4.91 11.29 2.55
C ILE A 34 3.59 11.87 2.04
N ARG A 35 2.79 12.53 2.88
CA ARG A 35 1.46 13.06 2.51
C ARG A 35 0.63 12.01 1.79
N GLY A 36 0.49 10.85 2.43
CA GLY A 36 -0.19 9.70 1.88
C GLY A 36 -1.14 9.03 2.86
N ILE A 37 -2.08 8.28 2.31
CA ILE A 37 -2.98 7.40 3.06
C ILE A 37 -2.38 6.01 2.99
N ASN A 38 -2.07 5.43 4.14
CA ASN A 38 -1.70 4.02 4.27
C ASN A 38 -2.88 3.26 4.86
N ALA A 39 -3.30 2.18 4.23
CA ALA A 39 -4.27 1.23 4.76
C ALA A 39 -3.57 -0.12 4.90
N SER A 40 -3.69 -0.76 6.07
CA SER A 40 -3.20 -2.13 6.27
C SER A 40 -4.38 -3.06 6.57
N PHE A 41 -4.32 -4.29 6.09
CA PHE A 41 -5.32 -5.31 6.37
C PHE A 41 -4.57 -6.59 6.71
N GLU A 42 -4.61 -7.00 7.98
CA GLU A 42 -4.01 -8.25 8.42
C GLU A 42 -5.06 -9.37 8.41
N GLY A 43 -4.83 -10.37 7.56
CA GLY A 43 -5.49 -11.66 7.59
C GLY A 43 -4.69 -12.68 8.40
N GLU A 44 -5.18 -13.91 8.47
CA GLU A 44 -4.55 -14.98 9.24
C GLU A 44 -3.13 -15.31 8.74
N ASN A 45 -2.91 -15.25 7.43
CA ASN A 45 -1.68 -15.69 6.77
C ASN A 45 -0.99 -14.59 5.95
N ASP A 46 -1.64 -13.45 5.80
CA ASP A 46 -1.25 -12.39 4.88
C ASP A 46 -1.53 -11.00 5.44
N ILE A 47 -0.75 -10.03 4.99
CA ILE A 47 -0.94 -8.62 5.26
C ILE A 47 -1.02 -7.93 3.91
N TRP A 48 -2.10 -7.18 3.69
CA TRP A 48 -2.26 -6.31 2.53
C TRP A 48 -2.09 -4.87 2.96
N GLU A 49 -1.31 -4.12 2.21
CA GLU A 49 -1.13 -2.70 2.42
C GLU A 49 -1.41 -1.95 1.13
N LEU A 50 -2.12 -0.84 1.26
CA LEU A 50 -2.39 0.09 0.20
C LEU A 50 -1.85 1.46 0.62
N LEU A 51 -0.90 1.97 -0.15
CA LEU A 51 -0.36 3.30 0.02
C LEU A 51 -0.79 4.18 -1.15
N ILE A 52 -1.55 5.23 -0.85
CA ILE A 52 -1.94 6.28 -1.79
C ILE A 52 -1.09 7.50 -1.48
N HIS A 53 -0.19 7.86 -2.40
CA HIS A 53 0.70 9.02 -2.27
C HIS A 53 0.25 10.14 -3.21
N PHE A 54 -0.05 11.31 -2.65
CA PHE A 54 -0.52 12.44 -3.43
C PHE A 54 0.65 13.37 -3.77
N GLN A 55 1.06 13.36 -5.04
CA GLN A 55 2.25 14.09 -5.50
C GLN A 55 1.96 15.58 -5.72
N LYS A 56 0.82 15.89 -6.35
CA LYS A 56 0.32 17.26 -6.61
C LYS A 56 -1.18 17.21 -6.90
N LYS A 57 -1.84 18.38 -6.97
CA LYS A 57 -3.27 18.46 -7.32
C LYS A 57 -3.55 17.68 -8.62
N GLY A 58 -4.49 16.72 -8.54
CA GLY A 58 -4.87 15.86 -9.66
C GLY A 58 -3.94 14.69 -9.96
N LYS A 59 -2.77 14.57 -9.30
CA LYS A 59 -1.81 13.48 -9.53
C LYS A 59 -1.51 12.71 -8.26
N PHE A 60 -1.78 11.42 -8.28
CA PHE A 60 -1.53 10.52 -7.16
C PHE A 60 -0.97 9.18 -7.65
N GLY A 61 -0.07 8.61 -6.86
CA GLY A 61 0.45 7.26 -7.04
C GLY A 61 -0.26 6.32 -6.08
N ILE A 62 -0.68 5.16 -6.57
CA ILE A 62 -1.15 4.05 -5.74
C ILE A 62 -0.05 2.99 -5.76
N SER A 63 0.32 2.52 -4.58
CA SER A 63 1.15 1.34 -4.42
C SER A 63 0.46 0.35 -3.50
N SER A 64 0.49 -0.92 -3.87
CA SER A 64 -0.01 -2.00 -3.05
C SER A 64 1.14 -2.93 -2.70
N ARG A 65 1.24 -3.34 -1.44
CA ARG A 65 2.14 -4.39 -0.99
C ARG A 65 1.28 -5.50 -0.38
N SER A 66 1.42 -6.71 -0.87
CA SER A 66 0.92 -7.87 -0.14
C SER A 66 2.09 -8.67 0.39
N LYS A 67 1.94 -9.19 1.61
CA LYS A 67 2.97 -9.89 2.36
C LYS A 67 2.39 -11.18 2.92
N TRP A 68 3.00 -12.31 2.62
CA TRP A 68 2.57 -13.63 3.08
C TRP A 68 3.62 -14.24 4.00
N LYS A 69 3.20 -14.78 5.15
CA LYS A 69 4.09 -15.51 6.05
C LYS A 69 4.48 -16.83 5.39
N VAL A 70 5.77 -17.07 5.19
CA VAL A 70 6.28 -18.33 4.61
C VAL A 70 6.81 -19.21 5.75
N GLN A 71 6.44 -20.49 5.74
CA GLN A 71 7.00 -21.44 6.71
C GLN A 71 8.46 -21.72 6.38
N ASN A 72 9.33 -21.75 7.39
CA ASN A 72 10.79 -21.85 7.23
C ASN A 72 11.25 -23.01 6.32
N ASN A 73 10.56 -24.15 6.34
CA ASN A 73 10.89 -25.31 5.51
C ASN A 73 10.54 -25.17 4.02
N THR A 74 9.87 -24.08 3.63
CA THR A 74 9.47 -23.81 2.24
C THR A 74 10.13 -22.57 1.64
N SER A 75 10.98 -21.86 2.40
CA SER A 75 11.62 -20.60 2.00
C SER A 75 12.43 -20.74 0.70
N ASP A 76 13.23 -21.78 0.56
CA ASP A 76 14.07 -22.00 -0.63
C ASP A 76 13.25 -22.21 -1.91
N LEU A 77 12.12 -22.92 -1.79
CA LEU A 77 11.20 -23.14 -2.91
C LEU A 77 10.51 -21.84 -3.34
N VAL A 78 10.10 -21.02 -2.37
CA VAL A 78 9.48 -19.72 -2.65
C VAL A 78 10.49 -18.74 -3.25
N GLN A 79 11.74 -18.74 -2.78
CA GLN A 79 12.82 -17.94 -3.35
C GLN A 79 13.07 -18.29 -4.82
N HIS A 80 13.15 -19.59 -5.14
CA HIS A 80 13.33 -20.04 -6.52
C HIS A 80 12.15 -19.64 -7.43
N LEU A 81 10.92 -19.67 -6.89
CA LEU A 81 9.73 -19.22 -7.61
C LEU A 81 9.77 -17.71 -7.89
N VAL A 82 10.16 -16.89 -6.91
CA VAL A 82 10.33 -15.44 -7.05
C VAL A 82 11.30 -15.11 -8.18
N GLU A 83 12.47 -15.75 -8.19
CA GLU A 83 13.50 -15.53 -9.22
C GLU A 83 12.96 -15.86 -10.62
N LYS A 84 12.23 -16.97 -10.76
CA LYS A 84 11.63 -17.38 -12.03
C LYS A 84 10.54 -16.43 -12.52
N ILE A 85 9.73 -15.88 -11.61
CA ILE A 85 8.67 -14.91 -11.96
C ILE A 85 9.29 -13.58 -12.38
N ASN A 86 10.26 -13.06 -11.63
CA ASN A 86 10.91 -11.77 -11.92
C ASN A 86 11.70 -11.78 -13.23
N GLN A 87 12.25 -12.93 -13.65
CA GLN A 87 12.89 -13.06 -14.96
C GLN A 87 11.93 -12.78 -16.13
N ASN A 88 10.61 -12.92 -15.93
CA ASN A 88 9.59 -12.87 -16.98
C ASN A 88 8.56 -11.73 -16.79
N ASN A 89 8.67 -10.91 -15.74
CA ASN A 89 7.66 -9.90 -15.40
C ASN A 89 8.30 -8.57 -14.99
N SER A 90 8.00 -7.49 -15.72
CA SER A 90 8.53 -6.14 -15.46
C SER A 90 7.57 -5.25 -14.67
N LYS A 91 6.32 -5.68 -14.43
CA LYS A 91 5.28 -4.85 -13.79
C LYS A 91 5.15 -5.04 -12.29
N HIS A 92 5.59 -6.18 -11.77
CA HIS A 92 5.43 -6.54 -10.37
C HIS A 92 6.79 -6.91 -9.78
N ASP A 93 7.08 -6.39 -8.60
CA ASP A 93 8.31 -6.69 -7.86
C ASP A 93 7.99 -7.76 -6.81
N PHE A 94 8.33 -9.01 -7.13
CA PHE A 94 8.21 -10.14 -6.22
C PHE A 94 9.51 -10.25 -5.41
N ARG A 95 9.43 -10.44 -4.09
CA ARG A 95 10.63 -10.61 -3.25
C ARG A 95 10.37 -11.48 -2.03
N MET A 96 11.39 -12.21 -1.57
CA MET A 96 11.45 -12.67 -0.19
C MET A 96 12.09 -11.55 0.64
N ASN A 97 11.49 -11.21 1.78
CA ASN A 97 12.12 -10.30 2.73
C ASN A 97 12.99 -11.09 3.73
N ASP A 98 13.91 -10.37 4.40
CA ASP A 98 14.86 -10.96 5.36
C ASP A 98 14.18 -11.60 6.59
N ASN A 99 12.88 -11.38 6.76
CA ASN A 99 12.07 -11.91 7.85
C ASN A 99 11.26 -13.16 7.44
N GLY A 100 11.58 -13.79 6.29
CA GLY A 100 10.92 -15.01 5.83
C GLY A 100 9.49 -14.79 5.34
N SER A 101 9.16 -13.61 4.83
CA SER A 101 7.87 -13.35 4.20
C SER A 101 8.05 -13.10 2.71
N PHE A 102 7.15 -13.66 1.91
CA PHE A 102 7.01 -13.36 0.50
C PHE A 102 6.24 -12.04 0.35
N GLU A 103 6.71 -11.14 -0.51
CA GLU A 103 6.08 -9.85 -0.76
C GLU A 103 5.90 -9.63 -2.26
N VAL A 104 4.78 -9.01 -2.62
CA VAL A 104 4.51 -8.54 -3.98
C VAL A 104 4.16 -7.07 -3.93
N LYS A 105 4.92 -6.27 -4.67
CA LYS A 105 4.66 -4.84 -4.83
C LYS A 105 4.18 -4.53 -6.23
N THR A 106 3.14 -3.72 -6.29
CA THR A 106 2.63 -3.14 -7.53
C THR A 106 2.46 -1.65 -7.32
N SER A 107 2.88 -0.85 -8.29
CA SER A 107 2.74 0.60 -8.26
C SER A 107 2.14 1.10 -9.57
N ALA A 108 1.26 2.08 -9.48
CA ALA A 108 0.64 2.76 -10.62
C ALA A 108 0.54 4.26 -10.34
N ASP A 109 0.95 5.08 -11.30
CA ASP A 109 0.70 6.53 -11.29
C ASP A 109 -0.63 6.81 -12.01
N ILE A 110 -1.48 7.63 -11.41
CA ILE A 110 -2.73 8.12 -12.00
C ILE A 110 -2.58 9.63 -12.27
N LEU A 111 -2.86 10.01 -13.52
CA LEU A 111 -2.71 11.36 -14.07
C LEU A 111 -4.04 12.12 -14.15
#